data_AF-A0A2M7WT42-F1
#
_entry.id   AF-A0A2M7WT42-F1
#
_cell.length_a   1.000
_cell.length_b   1.000
_cell.length_c   1.000
_cell.angle_alpha   90.00
_cell.angle_beta   90.00
_cell.angle_gamma   90.00
#
_symmetry.space_group_name_H-M   'P 1'
#
loop_
_entity.id
_entity.type
_entity.pdbx_description
1 polymer ?
#
loop_
_entity_poly.entity_id
_entity_poly.type
_entity_poly.pdbx_seq_one_letter_code
_entity_poly.pdbx_strand_id
1 'polypeptide(L)'
;MRNKIKTISYDNRVRLFWTLTAVSVLSLFVYIYSINAIARNIAERQSLERQISEISTNLDSLEFAYIGLKNNITLELAYNHGFKEIKDPLYVSRNRGTALSFNTLDR
;
A
#
# COMPACT_ATOMS: atom_id res chain seq x y z
N MET A 1 -16.26 -68.02 1.17
CA MET A 1 -16.57 -66.61 0.82
C MET A 1 -15.92 -66.29 -0.52
N ARG A 2 -16.70 -66.04 -1.57
CA ARG A 2 -16.21 -65.86 -2.94
C ARG A 2 -16.07 -64.36 -3.22
N ASN A 3 -14.85 -63.84 -3.20
CA ASN A 3 -14.57 -62.44 -3.50
C ASN A 3 -14.93 -62.14 -4.96
N LYS A 4 -15.96 -61.32 -5.16
CA LYS A 4 -16.33 -60.78 -6.48
C LYS A 4 -15.34 -59.68 -6.83
N ILE A 5 -14.37 -59.99 -7.68
CA ILE A 5 -13.47 -59.00 -8.27
C ILE A 5 -14.33 -58.15 -9.21
N LYS A 6 -14.68 -56.93 -8.79
CA LYS A 6 -15.35 -55.96 -9.66
C LYS A 6 -14.35 -55.51 -10.73
N THR A 7 -14.48 -56.07 -11.93
CA THR A 7 -13.72 -55.60 -13.09
C THR A 7 -14.32 -54.28 -13.55
N ILE A 8 -13.50 -53.24 -13.58
CA ILE A 8 -13.90 -51.92 -14.10
C ILE A 8 -14.16 -52.07 -15.60
N SER A 9 -15.37 -51.71 -16.04
CA SER A 9 -15.80 -51.73 -17.45
C SER A 9 -14.85 -50.91 -18.34
N TYR A 10 -14.67 -51.35 -19.58
CA TYR A 10 -13.74 -50.77 -20.55
C TYR A 10 -14.00 -49.27 -20.79
N ASP A 11 -15.27 -48.87 -20.92
CA ASP A 11 -15.66 -47.47 -21.13
C ASP A 11 -15.20 -46.54 -19.99
N ASN A 12 -15.23 -47.03 -18.75
CA ASN A 12 -14.80 -46.25 -17.59
C ASN A 12 -13.29 -46.03 -17.58
N ARG A 13 -12.51 -46.99 -18.11
CA ARG A 13 -11.05 -46.86 -18.21
C ARG A 13 -10.65 -45.82 -19.25
N VAL A 14 -11.34 -45.83 -20.40
CA VAL A 14 -11.09 -44.86 -21.48
C VAL A 14 -11.46 -43.45 -21.03
N ARG A 15 -12.61 -43.27 -20.36
CA ARG A 15 -12.97 -41.97 -19.78
C ARG A 15 -11.95 -41.49 -18.76
N LEU A 16 -11.53 -42.34 -17.83
CA LEU A 16 -10.51 -41.98 -16.83
C LEU A 16 -9.18 -41.57 -17.49
N PHE A 17 -8.73 -42.31 -18.50
CA PHE A 17 -7.53 -41.97 -19.24
C PHE A 17 -7.63 -40.58 -19.88
N TRP A 18 -8.72 -40.29 -20.60
CA TRP A 18 -8.95 -38.99 -21.21
C TRP A 18 -9.06 -37.86 -20.19
N THR A 19 -9.69 -38.09 -19.03
CA THR A 19 -9.72 -37.09 -17.96
C THR A 19 -8.32 -36.80 -17.41
N LEU A 20 -7.49 -37.83 -17.23
CA LEU A 20 -6.11 -37.65 -16.76
C LEU A 20 -5.27 -36.87 -17.78
N THR A 21 -5.42 -37.20 -19.06
CA THR A 21 -4.76 -36.48 -20.15
C THR A 21 -5.21 -35.03 -20.21
N ALA A 22 -6.51 -34.76 -20.11
CA ALA A 22 -7.05 -33.40 -20.11
C ALA A 22 -6.52 -32.58 -18.92
N VAL A 23 -6.50 -33.15 -17.72
CA VAL A 23 -5.95 -32.49 -16.52
C VAL A 23 -4.45 -32.25 -16.66
N SER A 24 -3.70 -33.20 -17.22
CA SER A 24 -2.26 -33.03 -17.47
C SER A 24 -1.98 -31.89 -18.44
N VAL A 25 -2.71 -31.83 -19.54
CA VAL A 25 -2.60 -30.75 -20.53
C VAL A 25 -3.02 -29.40 -19.94
N LEU A 26 -4.12 -29.36 -19.20
CA LEU A 26 -4.58 -28.15 -18.50
C LEU A 26 -3.52 -27.64 -17.51
N SER A 27 -2.90 -28.55 -16.75
CA SER A 27 -1.83 -28.21 -15.80
C SER A 27 -0.63 -27.56 -16.49
N LEU A 28 -0.23 -28.09 -17.66
CA LEU A 28 0.82 -27.50 -18.50
C LEU A 28 0.48 -26.08 -18.94
N PHE A 29 -0.74 -25.83 -19.39
CA PHE A 29 -1.19 -24.49 -19.77
C PHE A 29 -1.17 -23.52 -18.59
N VAL A 30 -1.69 -23.96 -17.44
CA VAL A 30 -1.70 -23.15 -16.21
C VAL A 30 -0.27 -22.83 -15.78
N TYR A 31 0.66 -23.78 -15.87
CA TYR A 31 2.06 -23.58 -15.53
C TYR A 31 2.71 -22.49 -16.41
N ILE A 32 2.57 -22.60 -17.73
CA ILE A 32 3.14 -21.62 -18.67
C ILE A 32 2.52 -20.23 -18.46
N TYR A 33 1.20 -20.16 -18.26
CA TYR A 33 0.53 -18.91 -17.97
C TYR A 33 1.03 -18.28 -16.67
N SER A 34 1.15 -19.09 -15.60
CA SER A 34 1.56 -18.64 -14.28
C SER A 34 2.98 -18.08 -14.30
N ILE A 35 3.92 -18.73 -15.00
CA ILE A 35 5.29 -18.21 -15.14
C ILE A 35 5.29 -16.83 -15.81
N ASN A 36 4.55 -16.68 -16.92
CA ASN A 36 4.46 -15.40 -17.62
C ASN A 36 3.81 -14.31 -16.76
N ALA A 37 2.78 -14.66 -15.98
CA ALA A 37 2.13 -13.74 -15.06
C ALA A 37 3.07 -13.31 -13.92
N ILE A 38 3.81 -14.25 -13.34
CA ILE A 38 4.80 -13.98 -12.28
C ILE A 38 5.90 -13.07 -12.82
N ALA A 39 6.45 -13.36 -14.00
CA ALA A 39 7.51 -12.55 -14.59
C ALA A 39 7.06 -11.09 -14.82
N ARG A 40 5.86 -10.88 -15.35
CA ARG A 40 5.28 -9.54 -15.53
C ARG A 40 5.06 -8.82 -14.20
N ASN A 41 4.47 -9.51 -13.22
CA ASN A 41 4.20 -8.93 -11.90
C ASN A 41 5.50 -8.52 -11.18
N ILE A 42 6.58 -9.31 -11.31
CA ILE A 42 7.90 -8.95 -10.77
C ILE A 42 8.44 -7.69 -11.44
N ALA A 43 8.36 -7.60 -12.77
CA ALA A 43 8.83 -6.42 -13.50
C ALA A 43 8.03 -5.15 -13.12
N GLU A 44 6.71 -5.25 -13.02
CA GLU A 44 5.84 -4.17 -12.58
C GLU A 44 6.15 -3.76 -11.14
N ARG A 45 6.27 -4.72 -10.22
CA ARG A 45 6.64 -4.46 -8.82
C ARG A 45 7.99 -3.75 -8.71
N GLN A 46 8.98 -4.16 -9.49
CA GLN A 46 10.28 -3.51 -9.53
C GLN A 46 10.19 -2.06 -10.04
N SER A 47 9.32 -1.78 -11.01
CA SER A 47 9.08 -0.42 -11.49
C SER A 47 8.40 0.46 -10.44
N LEU A 48 7.50 -0.10 -9.64
CA LEU A 48 6.84 0.60 -8.53
C LEU A 48 7.81 0.86 -7.38
N GLU A 49 8.65 -0.11 -7.03
CA GLU A 49 9.69 0.07 -6.01
C GLU A 49 10.67 1.20 -6.38
N ARG A 50 11.05 1.32 -7.66
CA ARG A 50 11.87 2.44 -8.15
C ARG A 50 11.16 3.79 -7.98
N GLN A 51 9.90 3.88 -8.40
CA GLN A 51 9.11 5.12 -8.26
C GLN A 51 8.95 5.52 -6.78
N ILE A 52 8.71 4.56 -5.89
CA ILE A 52 8.65 4.81 -4.44
C ILE A 52 9.98 5.36 -3.95
N SER A 53 11.12 4.76 -4.35
CA SER A 53 12.45 5.24 -3.96
C SER A 53 12.73 6.66 -4.46
N GLU A 54 12.33 7.00 -5.69
CA GLU A 54 12.48 8.34 -6.25
C GLU A 54 11.63 9.36 -5.49
N ILE A 55 10.36 9.04 -5.22
CA ILE A 55 9.45 9.91 -4.46
C ILE A 55 10.00 10.14 -3.05
N SER A 56 10.43 9.09 -2.34
CA SER A 56 11.01 9.22 -1.01
C SER A 56 12.25 10.10 -1.00
N THR A 57 13.15 9.93 -1.97
CA THR A 57 14.36 10.76 -2.09
C THR A 57 14.02 12.23 -2.32
N ASN A 58 13.03 12.51 -3.16
CA ASN A 58 12.54 13.87 -3.38
C ASN A 58 11.90 14.45 -2.11
N LEU A 59 11.12 13.66 -1.37
CA LEU A 59 10.54 14.05 -0.09
C LEU A 59 11.61 14.39 0.95
N ASP A 60 12.62 13.54 1.10
CA ASP A 60 13.74 13.77 2.01
C ASP A 60 14.46 15.08 1.66
N SER A 61 14.72 15.31 0.37
CA SER A 61 15.36 16.55 -0.08
C SER A 61 14.53 17.80 0.26
N LEU A 62 13.21 17.70 0.13
CA LEU A 62 12.28 18.78 0.47
C LEU A 62 12.20 18.99 1.98
N GLU A 63 12.21 17.92 2.76
CA GLU A 63 12.25 17.99 4.23
C GLU A 63 13.54 18.64 4.71
N PHE A 64 14.68 18.28 4.15
CA PHE A 64 15.96 18.96 4.42
C PHE A 64 15.91 20.44 4.06
N ALA A 65 15.35 20.80 2.90
CA ALA A 65 15.19 22.19 2.49
C ALA A 65 14.27 22.96 3.46
N TYR A 66 13.17 22.35 3.90
CA TYR A 66 12.25 22.92 4.87
C TYR A 66 12.89 23.10 6.24
N ILE A 67 13.63 22.11 6.74
CA ILE A 67 14.38 22.20 8.00
C ILE A 67 15.43 23.31 7.92
N GLY A 68 16.15 23.39 6.81
CA GLY A 68 17.12 24.46 6.55
C GLY A 68 16.45 25.84 6.58
N LEU A 69 15.30 26.00 5.91
CA LEU A 69 14.55 27.25 5.93
C LEU A 69 14.04 27.59 7.33
N LYS A 70 13.49 26.61 8.06
CA LYS A 70 13.00 26.78 9.43
C LYS A 70 14.11 27.19 10.39
N ASN A 71 15.29 26.58 10.28
CA ASN A 71 16.45 26.92 11.11
C ASN A 71 17.00 28.32 10.77
N ASN A 72 16.77 28.81 9.55
CA ASN A 72 17.14 30.18 9.16
C ASN A 72 16.14 31.25 9.68
N ILE A 73 15.04 30.87 10.31
CA ILE A 73 14.13 31.81 10.97
C ILE A 73 14.77 32.23 12.30
N THR A 74 15.66 33.23 12.24
CA THR A 74 16.31 33.83 13.41
C THR A 74 15.67 35.16 13.77
N LEU A 75 15.85 35.60 15.02
CA LEU A 75 15.43 36.94 15.49
C LEU A 75 16.05 38.05 14.63
N GLU A 76 17.29 37.85 14.19
CA GLU A 76 18.01 38.76 13.28
C GLU A 76 17.31 38.89 11.91
N LEU A 77 16.85 37.77 11.33
CA LEU A 77 16.05 37.77 10.10
C LEU A 77 14.73 38.53 10.31
N ALA A 78 14.08 38.34 11.46
CA ALA A 78 12.84 39.05 11.80
C ALA A 78 13.07 40.57 11.90
N TYR A 79 14.16 41.00 12.56
CA TYR A 79 14.52 42.42 12.62
C TYR A 79 14.84 43.00 11.23
N ASN A 80 15.54 42.24 10.38
CA ASN A 80 15.83 42.64 8.99
C ASN A 80 14.57 42.78 8.12
N HIS A 81 13.53 41.99 8.39
CA HIS A 81 12.21 42.14 7.75
C HIS A 81 11.35 43.26 8.37
N GLY A 82 11.87 44.01 9.34
CA GLY A 82 11.18 45.16 9.95
C GLY A 82 10.24 44.78 11.11
N PHE A 83 10.26 43.52 11.55
CA PHE A 83 9.56 43.13 12.79
C PHE A 83 10.26 43.77 13.98
N LYS A 84 9.48 44.18 14.98
CA LYS A 84 9.97 44.78 16.24
C LYS A 84 9.42 43.99 17.41
N GLU A 85 10.23 43.81 18.45
CA GLU A 85 9.78 43.21 19.69
C GLU A 85 8.67 44.05 20.33
N ILE A 86 7.56 43.39 20.66
CA ILE A 86 6.36 44.02 21.23
C ILE A 86 6.42 43.83 22.75
N LYS A 87 6.38 44.92 23.52
CA LYS A 87 6.45 44.89 24.99
C LYS A 87 5.16 44.43 25.67
N ASP A 88 4.03 44.57 24.99
CA ASP A 88 2.71 44.17 25.49
C ASP A 88 2.00 43.28 24.44
N PRO A 89 2.11 41.96 24.55
CA PRO A 89 1.55 41.04 23.56
C PRO A 89 0.02 41.00 23.64
N LEU A 90 -0.64 41.34 22.52
CA LEU A 90 -2.09 41.20 22.38
C LEU A 90 -2.46 39.72 22.18
N TYR A 91 -2.84 39.05 23.26
CA TYR A 91 -3.30 37.66 23.17
C TYR A 91 -4.73 37.59 22.62
N VAL A 92 -4.90 37.01 21.44
CA VAL A 92 -6.22 36.66 20.92
C VAL A 92 -6.61 35.30 21.50
N SER A 93 -7.40 35.31 22.56
CA SER A 93 -8.04 34.08 23.04
C SER A 93 -9.18 33.73 22.08
N ARG A 94 -9.08 32.56 21.43
CA ARG A 94 -10.28 31.94 20.85
C ARG A 94 -11.17 31.55 22.02
N ASN A 95 -12.27 32.28 22.21
CA ASN A 95 -13.37 31.77 22.99
C ASN A 95 -13.76 30.44 22.35
N ARG A 96 -13.39 29.33 22.97
CA ARG A 96 -13.87 28.00 22.58
C ARG A 96 -15.35 28.01 22.93
N GLY A 97 -16.16 28.58 22.04
CA GLY A 97 -17.60 28.40 22.08
C GLY A 97 -17.83 26.92 22.29
N THR A 98 -18.52 26.61 23.39
CA THR A 98 -18.91 25.27 23.84
C THR A 98 -18.99 24.33 22.65
N ALA A 99 -18.07 23.36 22.59
CA ALA A 99 -18.19 22.29 21.61
C ALA A 99 -19.58 21.69 21.79
N LEU A 100 -20.41 21.75 20.73
CA LEU A 100 -21.72 21.11 20.69
C LEU A 100 -21.52 19.60 20.66
N SER A 101 -21.12 19.04 21.80
CA SER A 101 -21.10 17.61 22.04
C SER A 101 -22.52 17.20 22.39
N PHE A 102 -23.16 16.44 21.50
CA PHE A 102 -24.52 15.91 21.70
C PHE A 102 -24.58 14.74 22.70
N ASN A 103 -23.54 14.49 23.49
CA ASN A 103 -23.44 13.32 24.37
C ASN A 103 -23.45 13.64 25.88
N THR A 104 -24.01 14.77 26.29
CA THR A 104 -24.38 14.99 27.70
C THR A 104 -25.89 14.89 27.87
N LEU A 105 -26.41 13.67 27.70
CA LEU A 105 -27.69 13.28 28.31
C LEU A 105 -27.33 12.67 29.67
N ASP A 106 -27.35 13.51 30.69
CA ASP A 106 -27.32 13.07 32.08
C ASP A 106 -28.75 12.68 32.47
N ARG A 107 -28.93 11.37 32.70
CA ARG A 107 -29.90 10.71 33.59
C ARG A 107 -31.40 10.85 33.34
#